data_AF-U2F6A3-F1
#
_entry.id   AF-U2F6A3-F1
#
_cell.length_a   1.000
_cell.length_b   1.000
_cell.length_c   1.000
_cell.angle_alpha   90.00
_cell.angle_beta   90.00
_cell.angle_gamma   90.00
#
_symmetry.space_group_name_H-M   'P 1'
#
loop_
_entity.id
_entity.type
_entity.pdbx_description
1 polymer ?
#
loop_
_entity_poly.entity_id
_entity_poly.type
_entity_poly.pdbx_seq_one_letter_code
_entity_poly.pdbx_strand_id
1 'polypeptide(L)'
;MQISNNLPTSNYLSRENIAREMGFKFNDISEILSNDMGYGMSFPKYARLDRKAQAASYDRHIYPLSGFTKGDDAKVTIIGKLRGYDPDFTSEQLSDLKNFINESKGLFVEYIQGQQAKPDNDKPKILRDTPYTVNEFLNEYRGNQDLLFTKNSRTIDLLDSDMSVDEFKEEWAKYALKERFDLTLSGEDVKNAVNILKELNEKGIQNTDNLEKEDNTKEKKFTPIQVTKKSHTYKLEADERFKELYKFIKSEFDSGKSMFEILEKVAKLKVDKRA
;
A
#
# COMPACT_ATOMS: atom_id res chain seq x y z
N MET A 1 -27.78 -76.04 5.97
CA MET A 1 -27.77 -74.69 5.39
C MET A 1 -27.14 -73.75 6.41
N GLN A 2 -25.88 -73.38 6.21
CA GLN A 2 -25.26 -72.28 6.94
C GLN A 2 -25.50 -71.01 6.12
N ILE A 3 -26.23 -70.06 6.69
CA ILE A 3 -26.39 -68.74 6.08
C ILE A 3 -25.12 -67.96 6.46
N SER A 4 -24.19 -67.85 5.51
CA SER A 4 -23.04 -66.98 5.66
C SER A 4 -23.53 -65.54 5.61
N ASN A 5 -23.34 -64.78 6.69
CA ASN A 5 -23.53 -63.34 6.72
C ASN A 5 -22.41 -62.66 5.90
N ASN A 6 -22.53 -62.70 4.58
CA ASN A 6 -21.79 -61.79 3.70
C ASN A 6 -22.70 -60.60 3.39
N LEU A 7 -22.74 -59.63 4.30
CA LEU A 7 -23.18 -58.29 3.90
C LEU A 7 -22.09 -57.71 2.97
N PRO A 8 -22.44 -57.16 1.80
CA PRO A 8 -21.48 -56.48 0.95
C PRO A 8 -21.01 -55.20 1.67
N THR A 9 -19.70 -55.02 1.77
CA THR A 9 -19.05 -53.77 2.18
C THR A 9 -19.35 -52.66 1.19
N SER A 10 -20.53 -52.06 1.32
CA SER A 10 -20.93 -50.82 0.67
C SER A 10 -20.24 -49.65 1.37
N ASN A 11 -19.01 -49.33 0.95
CA ASN A 11 -18.37 -48.04 1.18
C ASN A 11 -17.32 -47.75 0.09
N TYR A 12 -17.76 -47.74 -1.17
CA TYR A 12 -16.92 -47.35 -2.33
C TYR A 12 -16.63 -45.84 -2.40
N LEU A 13 -17.16 -45.02 -1.48
CA LEU A 13 -17.02 -43.56 -1.47
C LEU A 13 -16.29 -43.03 -0.22
N SER A 14 -15.38 -43.83 0.36
CA SER A 14 -14.47 -43.28 1.37
C SER A 14 -13.44 -42.37 0.68
N ARG A 15 -13.10 -41.25 1.31
CA ARG A 15 -12.04 -40.34 0.83
C ARG A 15 -10.69 -41.06 0.68
N GLU A 16 -10.48 -42.12 1.48
CA GLU A 16 -9.31 -43.01 1.39
C GLU A 16 -9.22 -43.70 0.03
N ASN A 17 -10.32 -44.34 -0.39
CA ASN A 17 -10.37 -45.12 -1.61
C ASN A 17 -10.18 -44.22 -2.83
N ILE A 18 -10.81 -43.04 -2.82
CA ILE A 18 -10.63 -42.02 -3.87
C ILE A 18 -9.17 -41.55 -3.93
N ALA A 19 -8.51 -41.27 -2.81
CA ALA A 19 -7.12 -40.82 -2.78
C ALA A 19 -6.15 -41.91 -3.29
N ARG A 20 -6.35 -43.18 -2.89
CA ARG A 20 -5.54 -44.31 -3.39
C ARG A 20 -5.78 -44.57 -4.88
N GLU A 21 -7.02 -44.48 -5.36
CA GLU A 21 -7.34 -44.61 -6.80
C GLU A 21 -6.74 -43.48 -7.64
N MET A 22 -6.64 -42.26 -7.10
CA MET A 22 -5.94 -41.15 -7.75
C MET A 22 -4.40 -41.24 -7.65
N GLY A 23 -3.85 -42.32 -7.08
CA GLY A 23 -2.42 -42.57 -7.03
C GLY A 23 -1.65 -41.85 -5.91
N PHE A 24 -2.34 -41.27 -4.93
CA PHE A 24 -1.68 -40.69 -3.76
C PHE A 24 -1.11 -41.78 -2.87
N LYS A 25 0.15 -41.63 -2.46
CA LYS A 25 0.82 -42.49 -1.47
C LYS A 25 0.82 -41.77 -0.12
N PHE A 26 0.30 -42.41 0.91
CA PHE A 26 0.26 -41.92 2.28
C PHE A 26 0.46 -43.10 3.24
N ASN A 27 1.04 -42.84 4.41
CA ASN A 27 1.27 -43.88 5.42
C ASN A 27 0.09 -43.97 6.41
N ASP A 28 -0.58 -42.83 6.65
CA ASP A 28 -1.79 -42.72 7.47
C ASP A 28 -2.84 -41.90 6.71
N ILE A 29 -4.10 -42.34 6.74
CA ILE A 29 -5.22 -41.59 6.15
C ILE A 29 -5.36 -40.19 6.79
N SER A 30 -4.92 -40.01 8.04
CA SER A 30 -4.86 -38.68 8.66
C SER A 30 -3.94 -37.72 7.92
N GLU A 31 -2.96 -38.18 7.15
CA GLU A 31 -2.08 -37.32 6.34
C GLU A 31 -2.85 -36.63 5.19
N ILE A 32 -3.89 -37.28 4.68
CA ILE A 32 -4.78 -36.72 3.63
C ILE A 32 -6.11 -36.19 4.17
N LEU A 33 -6.42 -36.49 5.44
CA LEU A 33 -7.61 -35.99 6.16
C LEU A 33 -7.30 -34.89 7.16
N SER A 34 -6.01 -34.55 7.35
CA SER A 34 -5.63 -33.48 8.27
C SER A 34 -6.24 -32.18 7.76
N ASN A 35 -7.19 -31.68 8.55
CA ASN A 35 -7.74 -30.36 8.33
C ASN A 35 -6.80 -29.29 8.92
N ASP A 36 -5.69 -29.66 9.55
CA ASP A 36 -4.74 -28.70 10.11
C ASP A 36 -4.04 -27.96 8.97
N MET A 37 -4.16 -26.64 9.00
CA MET A 37 -3.50 -25.74 8.06
C MET A 37 -2.21 -25.15 8.67
N GLY A 38 -1.91 -25.45 9.94
CA GLY A 38 -0.88 -24.79 10.72
C GLY A 38 -1.38 -23.50 11.36
N TYR A 39 -0.53 -22.87 12.19
CA TYR A 39 -0.82 -21.62 12.91
C TYR A 39 -2.12 -21.67 13.76
N GLY A 40 -2.50 -22.85 14.24
CA GLY A 40 -3.73 -23.05 15.01
C GLY A 40 -5.03 -22.92 14.17
N MET A 41 -4.92 -23.04 12.85
CA MET A 41 -6.04 -22.96 11.91
C MET A 41 -6.39 -24.33 11.35
N SER A 42 -7.69 -24.59 11.17
CA SER A 42 -8.16 -25.74 10.40
C SER A 42 -8.97 -25.33 9.20
N PHE A 43 -8.98 -26.13 8.13
CA PHE A 43 -9.71 -25.83 6.90
C PHE A 43 -11.20 -25.55 7.14
N PRO A 44 -11.96 -26.35 7.92
CA PRO A 44 -13.34 -26.02 8.23
C PRO A 44 -13.51 -24.71 9.02
N LYS A 45 -12.54 -24.33 9.86
CA LYS A 45 -12.57 -23.06 10.60
C LYS A 45 -12.30 -21.90 9.64
N TYR A 46 -11.24 -21.99 8.84
CA TYR A 46 -10.86 -21.03 7.81
C TYR A 46 -11.99 -20.76 6.80
N ALA A 47 -12.62 -21.81 6.28
CA ALA A 47 -13.68 -21.71 5.29
C ALA A 47 -14.96 -21.00 5.80
N ARG A 48 -15.14 -20.86 7.12
CA ARG A 48 -16.26 -20.14 7.73
C ARG A 48 -15.96 -18.67 8.00
N LEU A 49 -14.70 -18.27 7.96
CA LEU A 49 -14.29 -16.89 8.20
C LEU A 49 -14.59 -16.03 6.97
N ASP A 50 -14.92 -14.76 7.19
CA ASP A 50 -14.89 -13.78 6.11
C ASP A 50 -13.44 -13.51 5.67
N ARG A 51 -13.28 -12.78 4.56
CA ARG A 51 -11.96 -12.53 3.97
C ARG A 51 -11.01 -11.75 4.89
N LYS A 52 -11.52 -10.80 5.66
CA LYS A 52 -10.68 -10.02 6.60
C LYS A 52 -10.20 -10.93 7.73
N ALA A 53 -11.07 -11.78 8.24
CA ALA A 53 -10.74 -12.75 9.29
C ALA A 53 -9.80 -13.85 8.78
N GLN A 54 -9.96 -14.34 7.55
CA GLN A 54 -8.99 -15.23 6.88
C GLN A 54 -7.61 -14.58 6.81
N ALA A 55 -7.55 -13.32 6.35
CA ALA A 55 -6.31 -12.57 6.25
C ALA A 55 -5.61 -12.39 7.61
N ALA A 56 -6.37 -11.99 8.63
CA ALA A 56 -5.84 -11.73 9.97
C ALA A 56 -5.41 -13.00 10.72
N SER A 57 -6.07 -14.13 10.48
CA SER A 57 -5.85 -15.35 11.28
C SER A 57 -4.94 -16.38 10.62
N TYR A 58 -4.77 -16.32 9.30
CA TYR A 58 -4.03 -17.34 8.57
C TYR A 58 -3.21 -16.76 7.40
N ASP A 59 -3.82 -16.05 6.46
CA ASP A 59 -3.13 -15.69 5.20
C ASP A 59 -1.88 -14.85 5.44
N ARG A 60 -1.86 -14.02 6.49
CA ARG A 60 -0.69 -13.22 6.87
C ARG A 60 0.58 -14.05 7.07
N HIS A 61 0.46 -15.29 7.50
CA HIS A 61 1.62 -16.15 7.73
C HIS A 61 2.17 -16.74 6.42
N ILE A 62 1.33 -16.86 5.40
CA ILE A 62 1.67 -17.53 4.14
C ILE A 62 2.03 -16.49 3.07
N TYR A 63 1.14 -15.52 2.86
CA TYR A 63 1.19 -14.63 1.71
C TYR A 63 1.62 -13.22 2.12
N PRO A 64 2.47 -12.54 1.33
CA PRO A 64 2.66 -11.10 1.47
C PRO A 64 1.35 -10.39 1.13
N LEU A 65 1.22 -9.13 1.55
CA LEU A 65 0.10 -8.27 1.19
C LEU A 65 -1.29 -8.85 1.53
N SER A 66 -1.33 -9.69 2.56
CA SER A 66 -2.57 -10.21 3.15
C SER A 66 -3.42 -9.07 3.71
N GLY A 67 -2.80 -7.95 4.10
CA GLY A 67 -3.42 -6.84 4.81
C GLY A 67 -3.08 -6.80 6.30
N PHE A 68 -2.29 -7.76 6.79
CA PHE A 68 -1.86 -7.84 8.18
C PHE A 68 -0.38 -8.24 8.30
N THR A 69 0.28 -7.76 9.36
CA THR A 69 1.68 -8.11 9.67
C THR A 69 1.86 -9.57 10.06
N LYS A 70 3.03 -10.15 9.73
CA LYS A 70 3.34 -11.57 10.03
C LYS A 70 3.68 -11.86 11.50
N GLY A 71 3.99 -10.84 12.30
CA GLY A 71 4.40 -10.95 13.70
C GLY A 71 3.29 -11.43 14.64
N ASP A 72 3.57 -11.47 15.95
CA ASP A 72 2.64 -11.97 16.98
C ASP A 72 1.28 -11.27 16.92
N ASP A 73 1.29 -9.95 16.73
CA ASP A 73 0.10 -9.14 16.56
C ASP A 73 -0.26 -8.93 15.08
N ALA A 74 -1.53 -9.16 14.74
CA ALA A 74 -2.09 -8.90 13.42
C ALA A 74 -2.42 -7.40 13.26
N LYS A 75 -1.42 -6.56 13.05
CA LYS A 75 -1.62 -5.13 12.79
C LYS A 75 -2.00 -4.91 11.34
N VAL A 76 -2.91 -3.96 11.10
CA VAL A 76 -3.38 -3.63 9.74
C VAL A 76 -2.31 -2.85 9.00
N THR A 77 -1.85 -3.41 7.88
CA THR A 77 -0.81 -2.81 7.02
C THR A 77 -1.39 -1.75 6.08
N ILE A 78 -0.55 -1.06 5.30
CA ILE A 78 -1.01 -0.10 4.29
C ILE A 78 -1.95 -0.75 3.28
N ILE A 79 -1.62 -1.94 2.76
CA ILE A 79 -2.53 -2.67 1.86
C ILE A 79 -3.81 -3.12 2.57
N GLY A 80 -3.73 -3.42 3.87
CA GLY A 80 -4.91 -3.70 4.70
C GLY A 80 -5.85 -2.50 4.78
N LYS A 81 -5.31 -1.29 4.98
CA LYS A 81 -6.06 -0.03 4.93
C LYS A 81 -6.68 0.19 3.55
N LEU A 82 -5.92 -0.04 2.47
CA LEU A 82 -6.42 0.06 1.09
C LEU A 82 -7.56 -0.92 0.78
N ARG A 83 -7.59 -2.07 1.46
CA ARG A 83 -8.68 -3.07 1.40
C ARG A 83 -9.88 -2.75 2.31
N GLY A 84 -9.77 -1.73 3.16
CA GLY A 84 -10.81 -1.40 4.15
C GLY A 84 -10.82 -2.31 5.38
N TYR A 85 -9.67 -2.91 5.73
CA TYR A 85 -9.59 -3.77 6.92
C TYR A 85 -9.44 -2.97 8.22
N ASP A 86 -9.02 -1.72 8.13
CA ASP A 86 -8.92 -0.82 9.27
C ASP A 86 -10.27 -0.13 9.53
N PRO A 87 -11.00 -0.46 10.61
CA PRO A 87 -12.31 0.14 10.89
C PRO A 87 -12.21 1.62 11.28
N ASP A 88 -11.05 2.07 11.76
CA ASP A 88 -10.83 3.45 12.19
C ASP A 88 -10.37 4.33 11.02
N PHE A 89 -10.17 3.75 9.83
CA PHE A 89 -9.72 4.44 8.64
C PHE A 89 -10.91 4.90 7.78
N THR A 90 -11.09 6.21 7.67
CA THR A 90 -12.29 6.77 7.03
C THR A 90 -12.25 6.62 5.51
N SER A 91 -13.42 6.67 4.86
CA SER A 91 -13.52 6.66 3.40
C SER A 91 -12.77 7.81 2.73
N GLU A 92 -12.69 8.97 3.40
CA GLU A 92 -11.93 10.12 2.93
C GLU A 92 -10.42 9.87 2.97
N GLN A 93 -9.91 9.36 4.09
CA GLN A 93 -8.50 8.97 4.23
C GLN A 93 -8.12 7.87 3.23
N LEU A 94 -9.04 6.93 2.98
CA LEU A 94 -8.86 5.88 1.98
C LEU A 94 -8.80 6.45 0.55
N SER A 95 -9.68 7.39 0.21
CA SER A 95 -9.68 8.05 -1.09
C SER A 95 -8.40 8.85 -1.32
N ASP A 96 -7.99 9.64 -0.33
CA ASP A 96 -6.75 10.42 -0.35
C ASP A 96 -5.51 9.54 -0.52
N LEU A 97 -5.41 8.45 0.25
CA LEU A 97 -4.32 7.48 0.12
C LEU A 97 -4.30 6.82 -1.28
N LYS A 98 -5.46 6.44 -1.82
CA LYS A 98 -5.57 5.87 -3.17
C LYS A 98 -5.12 6.87 -4.23
N ASN A 99 -5.59 8.11 -4.14
CA ASN A 99 -5.27 9.16 -5.10
C ASN A 99 -3.77 9.46 -5.08
N PHE A 100 -3.16 9.61 -3.90
CA PHE A 100 -1.72 9.84 -3.78
C PHE A 100 -0.89 8.74 -4.46
N ILE A 101 -1.23 7.46 -4.23
CA ILE A 101 -0.56 6.33 -4.87
C ILE A 101 -0.78 6.35 -6.39
N ASN A 102 -2.02 6.58 -6.84
CA ASN A 102 -2.36 6.61 -8.27
C ASN A 102 -1.64 7.74 -9.02
N GLU A 103 -1.62 8.94 -8.45
CA GLU A 103 -0.94 10.11 -9.01
C GLU A 103 0.55 9.89 -9.15
N SER A 104 1.15 9.21 -8.17
CA SER A 104 2.56 8.84 -8.22
C SER A 104 2.89 7.94 -9.41
N LYS A 105 1.91 7.17 -9.92
CA LYS A 105 2.08 6.08 -10.89
C LYS A 105 3.24 5.14 -10.52
N GLY A 106 3.51 4.96 -9.23
CA GLY A 106 4.64 4.20 -8.71
C GLY A 106 4.36 2.71 -8.50
N LEU A 107 3.10 2.27 -8.57
CA LEU A 107 2.74 0.86 -8.35
C LEU A 107 3.35 -0.02 -9.44
N PHE A 108 4.27 -0.91 -9.03
CA PHE A 108 4.92 -1.90 -9.89
C PHE A 108 5.74 -1.30 -11.06
N VAL A 109 6.16 -0.04 -10.93
CA VAL A 109 7.02 0.59 -11.94
C VAL A 109 8.35 -0.17 -12.11
N GLU A 110 8.91 -0.71 -11.02
CA GLU A 110 10.18 -1.44 -11.03
C GLU A 110 10.07 -2.73 -11.86
N TYR A 111 8.89 -3.36 -11.85
CA TYR A 111 8.62 -4.55 -12.65
C TYR A 111 8.44 -4.21 -14.13
N ILE A 112 7.70 -3.14 -14.44
CA ILE A 112 7.49 -2.69 -15.82
C ILE A 112 8.83 -2.33 -16.47
N GLN A 113 9.68 -1.57 -15.77
CA GLN A 113 11.01 -1.20 -16.25
C GLN A 113 11.93 -2.43 -16.38
N GLY A 114 11.91 -3.35 -15.41
CA GLY A 114 12.68 -4.59 -15.46
C GLY A 114 12.33 -5.48 -16.66
N GLN A 115 11.06 -5.49 -17.09
CA GLN A 115 10.64 -6.21 -18.30
C GLN A 115 11.08 -5.49 -19.59
N GLN A 116 11.20 -4.16 -19.58
CA GLN A 116 11.69 -3.38 -20.72
C GLN A 116 13.21 -3.53 -20.95
N ALA A 117 13.99 -3.81 -19.89
CA ALA A 117 15.44 -3.85 -19.95
C ALA A 117 16.06 -5.16 -20.50
N LYS A 118 15.27 -6.19 -20.83
CA LYS A 118 15.78 -7.47 -21.35
C LYS A 118 16.09 -7.37 -22.86
N PRO A 119 17.36 -7.45 -23.30
CA PRO A 119 17.73 -7.10 -24.68
C PRO A 119 17.60 -8.24 -25.71
N ASP A 120 17.28 -9.47 -25.31
CA ASP A 120 17.40 -10.62 -26.21
C ASP A 120 16.06 -11.14 -26.74
N ASN A 121 16.07 -11.61 -27.99
CA ASN A 121 14.94 -11.77 -28.92
C ASN A 121 13.80 -12.73 -28.50
N ASP A 122 13.80 -13.26 -27.28
CA ASP A 122 12.63 -13.86 -26.64
C ASP A 122 11.95 -12.81 -25.76
N LYS A 123 11.52 -11.69 -26.36
CA LYS A 123 10.82 -10.62 -25.62
C LYS A 123 9.69 -11.27 -24.80
N PRO A 124 9.76 -11.26 -23.45
CA PRO A 124 8.58 -11.57 -22.67
C PRO A 124 7.51 -10.63 -23.20
N LYS A 125 6.34 -11.16 -23.59
CA LYS A 125 5.20 -10.29 -23.94
C LYS A 125 5.10 -9.24 -22.85
N ILE A 126 5.24 -7.96 -23.22
CA ILE A 126 5.08 -6.86 -22.29
C ILE A 126 3.67 -7.02 -21.73
N LEU A 127 3.57 -7.50 -20.49
CA LEU A 127 2.29 -7.78 -19.87
C LEU A 127 1.55 -6.47 -19.58
N ARG A 128 2.31 -5.38 -19.36
CA ARG A 128 1.80 -4.06 -19.07
C ARG A 128 2.85 -2.99 -19.35
N ASP A 129 2.44 -1.87 -19.93
CA ASP A 129 3.26 -0.68 -20.25
C ASP A 129 2.93 0.52 -19.34
N THR A 130 1.83 0.43 -18.60
CA THR A 130 1.33 1.47 -17.69
C THR A 130 1.35 0.99 -16.25
N PRO A 131 1.72 1.82 -15.27
CA PRO A 131 1.61 1.46 -13.86
C PRO A 131 0.18 1.10 -13.45
N TYR A 132 0.05 0.30 -12.40
CA TYR A 132 -1.25 -0.05 -11.84
C TYR A 132 -1.90 1.14 -11.13
N THR A 133 -3.22 1.26 -11.24
CA THR A 133 -4.00 1.96 -10.22
C THR A 133 -4.19 1.06 -9.00
N VAL A 134 -4.46 1.65 -7.83
CA VAL A 134 -4.72 0.89 -6.61
C VAL A 134 -5.89 -0.07 -6.77
N ASN A 135 -6.98 0.34 -7.44
CA ASN A 135 -8.14 -0.54 -7.59
C ASN A 135 -7.87 -1.71 -8.53
N GLU A 136 -7.16 -1.50 -9.64
CA GLU A 136 -6.70 -2.60 -10.50
C GLU A 136 -5.80 -3.55 -9.73
N PHE A 137 -4.84 -3.00 -8.99
CA PHE A 137 -3.93 -3.79 -8.16
C PHE A 137 -4.67 -4.63 -7.13
N LEU A 138 -5.63 -4.05 -6.40
CA LEU A 138 -6.41 -4.78 -5.40
C LEU A 138 -7.35 -5.84 -6.01
N ASN A 139 -7.82 -5.62 -7.23
CA ASN A 139 -8.69 -6.54 -7.96
C ASN A 139 -7.90 -7.76 -8.49
N GLU A 140 -6.75 -7.50 -9.09
CA GLU A 140 -5.86 -8.54 -9.59
C GLU A 140 -5.19 -9.28 -8.44
N TYR A 141 -4.74 -8.55 -7.41
CA TYR A 141 -4.05 -9.14 -6.29
C TYR A 141 -4.94 -9.32 -5.07
N ARG A 142 -5.27 -10.59 -4.79
CA ARG A 142 -6.19 -10.93 -3.71
C ARG A 142 -5.55 -11.21 -2.34
N GLY A 143 -4.22 -11.19 -2.21
CA GLY A 143 -3.53 -11.44 -0.93
C GLY A 143 -3.45 -12.92 -0.55
N ASN A 144 -3.78 -13.82 -1.47
CA ASN A 144 -3.81 -15.27 -1.28
C ASN A 144 -3.10 -16.03 -2.42
N GLN A 145 -2.19 -15.36 -3.10
CA GLN A 145 -1.41 -15.92 -4.20
C GLN A 145 0.07 -15.63 -3.99
N ASP A 146 0.88 -16.66 -4.20
CA ASP A 146 2.33 -16.51 -4.36
C ASP A 146 2.61 -15.78 -5.66
N LEU A 147 3.10 -14.55 -5.52
CA LEU A 147 3.56 -13.77 -6.65
C LEU A 147 5.04 -14.05 -6.87
N LEU A 148 5.36 -14.79 -7.93
CA LEU A 148 6.75 -15.07 -8.30
C LEU A 148 7.59 -13.80 -8.53
N PHE A 149 6.93 -12.67 -8.79
CA PHE A 149 7.54 -11.36 -9.04
C PHE A 149 7.58 -10.43 -7.81
N THR A 150 7.21 -10.86 -6.60
CA THR A 150 7.26 -10.02 -5.39
C THR A 150 8.53 -10.13 -4.57
N LYS A 151 9.42 -11.05 -4.92
CA LYS A 151 10.71 -11.17 -4.22
C LYS A 151 11.51 -9.88 -4.40
N ASN A 152 11.88 -9.25 -3.28
CA ASN A 152 12.66 -8.02 -3.22
C ASN A 152 12.00 -6.79 -3.91
N SER A 153 10.66 -6.75 -3.99
CA SER A 153 9.96 -5.58 -4.51
C SER A 153 9.77 -4.55 -3.40
N ARG A 154 10.33 -3.35 -3.61
CA ARG A 154 10.15 -2.22 -2.69
C ARG A 154 8.68 -1.79 -2.61
N THR A 155 7.91 -1.92 -3.71
CA THR A 155 6.46 -1.70 -3.70
C THR A 155 5.78 -2.59 -2.66
N ILE A 156 6.13 -3.88 -2.62
CA ILE A 156 5.56 -4.85 -1.68
C ILE A 156 5.95 -4.52 -0.25
N ASP A 157 7.23 -4.25 0.01
CA ASP A 157 7.71 -3.93 1.35
C ASP A 157 6.99 -2.71 1.94
N LEU A 158 6.77 -1.67 1.12
CA LEU A 158 6.06 -0.46 1.56
C LEU A 158 4.58 -0.75 1.83
N LEU A 159 3.91 -1.49 0.93
CA LEU A 159 2.48 -1.80 1.06
C LEU A 159 2.18 -2.80 2.19
N ASP A 160 3.11 -3.70 2.52
CA ASP A 160 2.94 -4.70 3.58
C ASP A 160 3.43 -4.23 4.96
N SER A 161 3.87 -2.98 5.07
CA SER A 161 4.31 -2.38 6.34
C SER A 161 3.14 -1.92 7.22
N ASP A 162 3.34 -1.89 8.54
CA ASP A 162 2.43 -1.32 9.54
C ASP A 162 2.72 0.15 9.88
N MET A 163 3.49 0.84 9.04
CA MET A 163 3.81 2.25 9.24
C MET A 163 2.57 3.15 9.17
N SER A 164 2.70 4.36 9.71
CA SER A 164 1.62 5.35 9.60
C SER A 164 1.42 5.81 8.15
N VAL A 165 0.23 6.33 7.81
CA VAL A 165 -0.04 6.84 6.45
C VAL A 165 0.88 8.00 6.09
N ASP A 166 1.20 8.88 7.05
CA ASP A 166 2.12 10.00 6.81
C ASP A 166 3.53 9.48 6.49
N GLU A 167 4.04 8.52 7.27
CA GLU A 167 5.33 7.87 7.02
C GLU A 167 5.36 7.11 5.69
N PHE A 168 4.27 6.41 5.36
CA PHE A 168 4.11 5.75 4.08
C PHE A 168 4.18 6.74 2.92
N LYS A 169 3.47 7.88 2.99
CA LYS A 169 3.50 8.88 1.92
C LYS A 169 4.91 9.43 1.70
N GLU A 170 5.68 9.63 2.77
CA GLU A 170 7.08 10.07 2.67
C GLU A 170 7.96 9.02 1.97
N GLU A 171 7.92 7.77 2.41
CA GLU A 171 8.72 6.69 1.82
C GLU A 171 8.29 6.34 0.40
N TRP A 172 6.98 6.35 0.14
CA TRP A 172 6.40 6.14 -1.18
C TRP A 172 6.79 7.26 -2.16
N ALA A 173 6.80 8.51 -1.73
CA ALA A 173 7.26 9.63 -2.56
C ALA A 173 8.73 9.44 -2.98
N LYS A 174 9.62 9.13 -2.03
CA LYS A 174 11.05 8.87 -2.33
C LYS A 174 11.20 7.74 -3.34
N TYR A 175 10.47 6.65 -3.10
CA TYR A 175 10.45 5.49 -3.96
C TYR A 175 9.98 5.82 -5.39
N ALA A 176 8.78 6.39 -5.53
CA ALA A 176 8.20 6.68 -6.83
C ALA A 176 8.99 7.73 -7.61
N LEU A 177 9.56 8.75 -6.94
CA LEU A 177 10.40 9.76 -7.60
C LEU A 177 11.68 9.15 -8.17
N LYS A 178 12.33 8.27 -7.40
CA LYS A 178 13.53 7.57 -7.83
C LYS A 178 13.25 6.64 -8.99
N GLU A 179 12.29 5.74 -8.85
CA GLU A 179 12.04 4.73 -9.88
C GLU A 179 11.49 5.34 -11.18
N ARG A 180 10.65 6.38 -11.10
CA ARG A 180 10.04 6.96 -12.31
C ARG A 180 10.89 8.01 -13.02
N PHE A 181 11.66 8.78 -12.26
CA PHE A 181 12.31 9.99 -12.77
C PHE A 181 13.80 10.06 -12.46
N ASP A 182 14.35 9.06 -11.76
CA ASP A 182 15.72 9.08 -11.22
C ASP A 182 16.00 10.31 -10.35
N LEU A 183 14.95 10.78 -9.66
CA LEU A 183 15.02 11.95 -8.77
C LEU A 183 15.17 11.49 -7.32
N THR A 184 16.15 12.04 -6.62
CA THR A 184 16.34 11.80 -5.19
C THR A 184 16.00 13.04 -4.38
N LEU A 185 15.24 12.84 -3.30
CA LEU A 185 14.90 13.88 -2.34
C LEU A 185 15.41 13.47 -0.96
N SER A 186 15.99 14.41 -0.21
CA SER A 186 16.39 14.14 1.16
C SER A 186 15.17 13.85 2.04
N GLY A 187 15.32 13.02 3.08
CA GLY A 187 14.20 12.73 4.00
C GLY A 187 13.60 13.97 4.62
N GLU A 188 14.43 14.95 4.96
CA GLU A 188 14.00 16.26 5.48
C GLU A 188 13.22 17.07 4.45
N ASP A 189 13.68 17.12 3.19
CA ASP A 189 12.97 17.84 2.13
C ASP A 189 11.59 17.23 1.82
N VAL A 190 11.47 15.89 1.83
CA VAL A 190 10.19 15.21 1.59
C VAL A 190 9.24 15.55 2.73
N LYS A 191 9.71 15.37 3.96
CA LYS A 191 8.94 15.64 5.16
C LYS A 191 8.47 17.10 5.21
N ASN A 192 9.35 18.04 4.89
CA ASN A 192 8.99 19.46 4.84
C ASN A 192 7.92 19.72 3.77
N ALA A 193 8.08 19.20 2.55
CA ALA A 193 7.12 19.39 1.48
C ALA A 193 5.75 18.74 1.79
N VAL A 194 5.75 17.50 2.28
CA VAL A 194 4.52 16.78 2.70
C VAL A 194 3.80 17.53 3.81
N ASN A 195 4.53 18.03 4.82
CA ASN A 195 3.94 18.81 5.91
C ASN A 195 3.31 20.13 5.43
N ILE A 196 3.99 20.85 4.52
CA ILE A 196 3.43 22.08 3.93
C ILE A 196 2.14 21.75 3.15
N LEU A 197 2.15 20.69 2.34
CA LEU A 197 0.98 20.28 1.56
C LEU A 197 -0.18 19.83 2.45
N LYS A 198 0.10 19.11 3.54
CA LYS A 198 -0.89 18.74 4.55
C LYS A 198 -1.53 19.98 5.18
N GLU A 199 -0.71 20.94 5.60
CA GLU A 199 -1.20 22.19 6.20
C GLU A 199 -2.04 23.01 5.20
N LEU A 200 -1.63 23.09 3.94
CA LEU A 200 -2.40 23.76 2.89
C LEU A 200 -3.75 23.08 2.65
N ASN A 201 -3.80 21.74 2.67
CA ASN A 201 -5.03 20.99 2.51
C ASN A 201 -5.98 21.20 3.72
N GLU A 202 -5.46 21.13 4.94
CA GLU A 202 -6.22 21.40 6.18
C GLU A 202 -6.76 22.84 6.24
N LYS A 203 -5.99 23.82 5.77
CA LYS A 203 -6.39 25.24 5.74
C LYS A 203 -7.28 25.61 4.55
N GLY A 204 -7.15 24.93 3.42
CA GLY A 204 -8.07 25.06 2.29
C GLY A 204 -9.51 24.71 2.68
N ILE A 205 -9.66 23.72 3.56
CA ILE A 205 -10.95 23.30 4.15
C ILE A 205 -11.50 24.34 5.15
N GLN A 206 -10.64 25.11 5.84
CA GLN A 206 -11.05 26.13 6.82
C GLN A 206 -11.39 27.50 6.18
N ASN A 207 -11.04 27.72 4.91
CA ASN A 207 -11.23 29.00 4.22
C ASN A 207 -12.46 29.05 3.31
N THR A 208 -13.22 27.96 3.15
CA THR A 208 -14.47 27.96 2.37
C THR A 208 -15.66 28.61 3.10
N ASP A 209 -15.56 28.86 4.42
CA ASP A 209 -16.66 29.47 5.19
C ASP A 209 -16.46 30.96 5.52
N ASN A 210 -15.32 31.59 5.16
CA ASN A 210 -15.02 32.99 5.55
C ASN A 210 -14.56 33.90 4.39
N LEU A 211 -14.75 33.50 3.13
CA LEU A 211 -14.32 34.27 1.96
C LEU A 211 -15.43 35.06 1.26
N GLU A 212 -16.50 35.39 1.99
CA GLU A 212 -17.42 36.47 1.64
C GLU A 212 -17.46 37.51 2.75
N LYS A 213 -16.37 38.28 2.87
CA LYS A 213 -16.28 39.66 3.38
C LYS A 213 -14.83 39.93 3.75
N GLU A 214 -14.11 40.58 2.86
CA GLU A 214 -13.48 41.88 3.14
C GLU A 214 -12.60 42.26 1.95
N ASP A 215 -13.22 43.07 1.11
CA ASP A 215 -12.57 43.95 0.17
C ASP A 215 -11.68 44.96 0.94
N ASN A 216 -10.59 45.36 0.27
CA ASN A 216 -9.75 46.54 0.54
C ASN A 216 -8.50 46.41 1.44
N THR A 217 -7.35 46.44 0.75
CA THR A 217 -6.12 47.19 1.09
C THR A 217 -5.48 46.99 2.48
N LYS A 218 -4.39 46.21 2.52
CA LYS A 218 -3.08 46.55 3.12
C LYS A 218 -2.14 45.35 3.03
N GLU A 219 -0.87 45.63 2.75
CA GLU A 219 0.25 44.68 2.70
C GLU A 219 0.19 43.65 3.84
N LYS A 220 -0.12 42.39 3.53
CA LYS A 220 -0.05 41.29 4.50
C LYS A 220 1.42 40.94 4.74
N LYS A 221 2.01 41.60 5.74
CA LYS A 221 3.31 41.27 6.32
C LYS A 221 3.31 39.80 6.75
N PHE A 222 4.31 39.04 6.32
CA PHE A 222 4.48 37.62 6.67
C PHE A 222 4.56 37.45 8.19
N THR A 223 3.57 36.77 8.77
CA THR A 223 3.61 36.28 10.16
C THR A 223 3.85 34.77 10.14
N PRO A 224 4.95 34.27 10.73
CA PRO A 224 5.11 32.83 10.94
C PRO A 224 3.99 32.34 11.84
N ILE A 225 3.22 31.35 11.37
CA ILE A 225 2.07 30.82 12.11
C ILE A 225 2.59 29.86 13.18
N GLN A 226 2.35 30.19 14.44
CA GLN A 226 2.60 29.29 15.58
C GLN A 226 1.43 28.30 15.68
N VAL A 227 1.67 27.05 15.30
CA VAL A 227 0.72 25.95 15.52
C VAL A 227 0.73 25.55 17.00
N THR A 228 -0.38 25.79 17.69
CA THR A 228 -0.63 25.28 19.05
C THR A 228 -1.45 23.99 18.97
N LYS A 229 -0.77 22.84 18.81
CA LYS A 229 -1.18 21.51 19.31
C LYS A 229 -0.11 20.46 18.91
N LYS A 230 0.80 20.17 19.84
CA LYS A 230 1.64 18.96 19.98
C LYS A 230 2.43 18.38 18.77
N SER A 231 2.49 19.00 17.61
CA SER A 231 3.62 18.78 16.68
C SER A 231 4.72 19.81 17.02
N HIS A 232 5.97 19.38 16.99
CA HIS A 232 7.09 20.22 17.40
C HIS A 232 7.04 21.57 16.70
N THR A 233 6.95 22.64 17.48
CA THR A 233 7.17 24.00 17.00
C THR A 233 8.58 24.03 16.43
N TYR A 234 8.70 24.01 15.10
CA TYR A 234 9.99 24.22 14.45
C TYR A 234 10.53 25.55 14.97
N LYS A 235 11.67 25.49 15.70
CA LYS A 235 12.41 26.68 16.08
C LYS A 235 12.89 27.30 14.77
N LEU A 236 12.15 28.32 14.37
CA LEU A 236 12.37 29.19 13.23
C LEU A 236 13.72 29.92 13.37
N GLU A 237 14.82 29.23 13.13
CA GLU A 237 15.84 29.85 12.29
C GLU A 237 15.30 29.74 10.86
N ALA A 238 14.42 30.68 10.53
CA ALA A 238 13.67 30.73 9.29
C ALA A 238 14.60 31.10 8.13
N ASP A 239 15.39 30.14 7.69
CA ASP A 239 16.20 30.20 6.48
C ASP A 239 15.34 30.68 5.31
N GLU A 240 15.84 31.64 4.52
CA GLU A 240 15.19 32.12 3.29
C GLU A 240 14.78 30.96 2.38
N ARG A 241 15.55 29.86 2.43
CA ARG A 241 15.29 28.59 1.74
C ARG A 241 13.94 27.96 2.08
N PHE A 242 13.53 27.97 3.35
CA PHE A 242 12.21 27.44 3.73
C PHE A 242 11.08 28.34 3.23
N LYS A 243 11.27 29.67 3.28
CA LYS A 243 10.29 30.63 2.74
C LYS A 243 10.14 30.49 1.23
N GLU A 244 11.24 30.29 0.50
CA GLU A 244 11.22 30.00 -0.94
C GLU A 244 10.47 28.70 -1.23
N LEU A 245 10.79 27.62 -0.51
CA LEU A 245 10.13 26.33 -0.66
C LEU A 245 8.62 26.42 -0.39
N TYR A 246 8.23 27.09 0.70
CA TYR A 246 6.83 27.30 1.03
C TYR A 246 6.10 28.09 -0.05
N LYS A 247 6.66 29.22 -0.51
CA LYS A 247 6.06 30.04 -1.58
C LYS A 247 5.89 29.23 -2.87
N PHE A 248 6.91 28.45 -3.22
CA PHE A 248 6.88 27.57 -4.37
C PHE A 248 5.75 26.54 -4.27
N ILE A 249 5.74 25.75 -3.19
CA ILE A 249 4.72 24.72 -2.94
C ILE A 249 3.32 25.33 -2.94
N LYS A 250 3.14 26.47 -2.25
CA LYS A 250 1.86 27.18 -2.21
C LYS A 250 1.42 27.61 -3.62
N SER A 251 2.31 28.16 -4.44
CA SER A 251 1.96 28.58 -5.80
C SER A 251 1.54 27.41 -6.70
N GLU A 252 2.22 26.26 -6.56
CA GLU A 252 1.90 25.07 -7.32
C GLU A 252 0.58 24.45 -6.83
N PHE A 253 0.33 24.46 -5.51
CA PHE A 253 -0.93 24.06 -4.89
C PHE A 253 -2.10 24.95 -5.32
N ASP A 254 -1.95 26.27 -5.24
CA ASP A 254 -2.97 27.26 -5.68
C ASP A 254 -3.27 27.12 -7.19
N SER A 255 -2.32 26.61 -7.97
CA SER A 255 -2.52 26.29 -9.39
C SER A 255 -3.26 24.97 -9.65
N GLY A 256 -3.71 24.28 -8.60
CA GLY A 256 -4.48 23.04 -8.68
C GLY A 256 -3.64 21.79 -8.94
N LYS A 257 -2.31 21.84 -8.72
CA LYS A 257 -1.45 20.66 -8.88
C LYS A 257 -1.62 19.69 -7.73
N SER A 258 -1.50 18.41 -8.07
CA SER A 258 -1.60 17.32 -7.12
C SER A 258 -0.43 17.32 -6.13
N MET A 259 -0.62 16.69 -4.97
CA MET A 259 0.44 16.58 -3.95
C MET A 259 1.71 15.94 -4.54
N PHE A 260 1.56 14.89 -5.36
CA PHE A 260 2.70 14.22 -5.96
C PHE A 260 3.36 15.05 -7.06
N GLU A 261 2.59 15.73 -7.92
CA GLU A 261 3.15 16.63 -8.94
C GLU A 261 4.00 17.75 -8.32
N ILE A 262 3.56 18.27 -7.17
CA ILE A 262 4.32 19.28 -6.42
C ILE A 262 5.62 18.68 -5.88
N LEU A 263 5.58 17.47 -5.32
CA LEU A 263 6.79 16.77 -4.86
C LEU A 263 7.79 16.51 -5.99
N GLU A 264 7.32 16.11 -7.18
CA GLU A 264 8.16 15.96 -8.38
C GLU A 264 8.86 17.26 -8.76
N LYS A 265 8.12 18.37 -8.75
CA LYS A 265 8.67 19.69 -9.07
C LYS A 265 9.66 20.19 -8.01
N VAL A 266 9.40 19.95 -6.72
CA VAL A 266 10.35 20.22 -5.63
C VAL A 266 11.64 19.42 -5.85
N ALA A 267 11.53 18.17 -6.29
CA ALA A 267 12.68 17.33 -6.61
C ALA A 267 13.54 17.89 -7.74
N LYS A 268 12.90 18.26 -8.85
CA LYS A 268 13.57 18.88 -10.00
C LYS A 268 14.30 20.17 -9.61
N LEU A 269 13.62 21.05 -8.88
CA LEU A 269 14.21 22.32 -8.39
C LEU A 269 15.48 22.09 -7.55
N LYS A 270 15.53 21.01 -6.76
CA LYS A 270 16.68 20.68 -5.92
C LYS A 270 17.83 20.06 -6.70
N VAL A 271 17.53 19.29 -7.76
CA VAL A 271 18.55 18.79 -8.70
C VAL A 271 19.18 19.95 -9.46
N ASP A 272 18.37 20.87 -9.99
CA ASP A 272 18.86 22.03 -10.76
C ASP A 272 19.73 22.97 -9.91
N LYS A 273 19.46 23.09 -8.61
CA LYS A 273 20.28 23.90 -7.68
C LYS A 273 21.59 23.22 -7.24
N ARG A 274 21.80 21.94 -7.57
CA ARG A 274 23.03 21.18 -7.24
C ARG A 274 23.98 21.01 -8.45
N ALA A 275 23.53 21.30 -9.66
CA ALA A 275 24.33 21.34 -10.88
C ALA A 275 25.04 22.70 -11.04
#